data_AF-A0A099PGZ0-F1
#
_entry.id   AF-A0A099PGZ0-F1
#
_cell.length_a   1.000
_cell.length_b   1.000
_cell.length_c   1.000
_cell.angle_alpha   90.00
_cell.angle_beta   90.00
_cell.angle_gamma   90.00
#
_symmetry.space_group_name_H-M   'P 1'
#
loop_
_entity.id
_entity.type
_entity.pdbx_description
1 polymer ?
#
loop_
_entity_poly.entity_id
_entity_poly.type
_entity_poly.pdbx_seq_one_letter_code
_entity_poly.pdbx_strand_id
1 'polypeptide(L)'
;MEDRGMINSIKGHYYQCDGSLPCCKNNDVAEASTDDSLKGGIPARYLDERGGMDLERVRLDQREARRQVVRAMIRSIKELWHRR
;
A
#
# COMPACT_ATOMS: atom_id res chain seq x y z
N MET A 1 23.63 -28.45 28.63
CA MET A 1 23.68 -27.03 28.22
C MET A 1 23.38 -27.05 26.73
N GLU A 2 22.11 -26.98 26.37
CA GLU A 2 21.67 -27.05 24.98
C GLU A 2 21.39 -25.61 24.53
N ASP A 3 22.10 -25.21 23.48
CA ASP A 3 22.12 -23.87 22.95
C ASP A 3 20.82 -23.62 22.18
N ARG A 4 19.95 -22.75 22.72
CA ARG A 4 18.69 -22.35 22.07
C ARG A 4 19.01 -21.42 20.91
N GLY A 5 19.22 -22.01 19.73
CA GLY A 5 19.35 -21.29 18.47
C GLY A 5 18.11 -20.43 18.19
N MET A 6 18.31 -19.12 18.28
CA MET A 6 17.33 -18.04 18.13
C MET A 6 16.63 -18.05 16.75
N ILE A 7 15.29 -18.15 16.81
CA ILE A 7 14.26 -17.59 15.91
C ILE A 7 14.76 -16.72 14.74
N ASN A 8 14.53 -17.24 13.52
CA ASN A 8 14.64 -16.52 12.27
C ASN A 8 13.59 -15.40 12.22
N SER A 9 14.00 -14.17 12.53
CA SER A 9 13.16 -12.98 12.41
C SER A 9 13.04 -12.61 10.92
N ILE A 10 12.03 -13.16 10.25
CA ILE A 10 11.61 -12.74 8.90
C ILE A 10 10.98 -11.35 9.07
N LYS A 11 11.83 -10.33 9.05
CA LYS A 11 11.45 -8.92 9.12
C LYS A 11 10.85 -8.52 7.78
N GLY A 12 9.56 -8.79 7.61
CA GLY A 12 8.74 -8.17 6.56
C GLY A 12 8.63 -6.68 6.85
N HIS A 13 9.48 -5.87 6.21
CA HIS A 13 9.32 -4.42 6.19
C HIS A 13 8.14 -4.07 5.29
N TYR A 14 6.93 -4.21 5.83
CA TYR A 14 5.74 -3.62 5.23
C TYR A 14 5.86 -2.09 5.35
N TYR A 15 5.73 -1.46 4.19
CA TYR A 15 5.75 -0.03 3.91
C TYR A 15 5.53 0.88 5.12
N GLN A 16 6.61 1.45 5.63
CA GLN A 16 6.55 2.57 6.55
C GLN A 16 6.23 3.82 5.71
N CYS A 17 4.94 4.13 5.62
CA CYS A 17 4.44 5.36 5.00
C CYS A 17 4.54 6.48 6.04
N ASP A 18 5.77 6.93 6.31
CA ASP A 18 6.01 8.14 7.09
C ASP A 18 5.74 9.36 6.20
N GLY A 19 4.46 9.68 6.05
CA GLY A 19 3.99 10.80 5.26
C GLY A 19 2.56 11.11 5.65
N SER A 20 2.40 11.95 6.67
CA SER A 20 1.15 12.51 7.16
C SER A 20 0.17 12.84 6.02
N LEU A 21 -0.88 12.02 5.88
CA LEU A 21 -2.07 12.36 5.11
C LEU A 21 -3.15 12.80 6.09
N PRO A 22 -3.98 13.81 5.74
CA PRO A 22 -4.96 14.37 6.66
C PRO A 22 -5.96 13.29 7.09
N CYS A 23 -6.02 13.08 8.40
CA CYS A 23 -6.98 12.22 9.08
C CYS A 23 -8.41 12.65 8.70
N CYS A 24 -9.09 11.84 7.89
CA CYS A 24 -10.52 11.95 7.72
C CYS A 24 -11.18 11.56 9.04
N LYS A 25 -11.53 12.57 9.83
CA LYS A 25 -12.33 12.46 11.05
C LYS A 25 -13.69 11.84 10.69
N ASN A 26 -13.89 10.58 11.06
CA ASN A 26 -15.23 10.00 11.16
C ASN A 26 -15.49 9.74 12.64
N ASN A 27 -16.14 10.70 13.29
CA ASN A 27 -16.76 10.47 14.58
C ASN A 27 -18.18 9.97 14.30
N ASP A 28 -18.46 8.70 14.60
CA ASP A 28 -19.51 8.34 15.56
C ASP A 28 -19.52 6.82 15.74
N VAL A 29 -19.30 6.42 16.99
CA VAL A 29 -19.33 5.03 17.45
C VAL A 29 -20.78 4.58 17.52
N ALA A 30 -21.10 3.50 16.82
CA ALA A 30 -22.12 2.56 17.27
C ALA A 30 -21.49 1.17 17.25
N GLU A 31 -21.33 0.61 18.45
CA GLU A 31 -20.95 -0.78 18.66
C GLU A 31 -21.89 -1.72 17.91
N ALA A 32 -21.35 -2.65 17.12
CA ALA A 32 -21.76 -4.05 17.10
C ALA A 32 -21.00 -4.82 16.02
N SER A 33 -20.68 -6.07 16.36
CA SER A 33 -20.25 -7.16 15.47
C SER A 33 -18.75 -7.22 15.17
N THR A 34 -18.07 -8.01 15.99
CA THR A 34 -16.91 -8.82 15.62
C THR A 34 -17.28 -9.71 14.42
N ASP A 35 -17.16 -9.18 13.22
CA ASP A 35 -17.05 -9.98 12.00
C ASP A 35 -15.77 -9.54 11.30
N ASP A 36 -14.66 -10.02 11.85
CA ASP A 36 -13.27 -9.65 11.54
C ASP A 36 -12.80 -10.28 10.22
N SER A 37 -13.68 -10.30 9.21
CA SER A 37 -13.30 -10.60 7.84
C SER A 37 -12.88 -9.28 7.21
N LEU A 38 -11.58 -8.98 7.29
CA LEU A 38 -10.92 -7.93 6.51
C LEU A 38 -11.38 -8.05 5.04
N LYS A 39 -12.39 -7.24 4.67
CA LYS A 39 -13.06 -7.26 3.36
C LYS A 39 -12.19 -6.62 2.28
N GLY A 40 -10.88 -6.80 2.40
CA GLY A 40 -9.83 -6.32 1.52
C GLY A 40 -8.93 -7.50 1.16
N GLY A 41 -9.45 -8.41 0.34
CA GLY A 41 -8.64 -9.46 -0.27
C GLY A 41 -7.71 -8.90 -1.35
N ILE A 42 -6.66 -9.65 -1.67
CA ILE A 42 -5.79 -9.34 -2.81
C ILE A 42 -6.65 -9.34 -4.09
N PRO A 43 -6.62 -8.27 -4.91
CA PRO A 43 -7.37 -8.24 -6.16
C PRO A 43 -7.03 -9.43 -7.05
N ALA A 44 -8.04 -10.08 -7.63
CA ALA A 44 -7.87 -11.26 -8.48
C ALA A 44 -6.87 -11.06 -9.63
N ARG A 45 -6.71 -9.82 -10.12
CA ARG A 45 -5.73 -9.46 -11.17
C ARG A 45 -4.27 -9.65 -10.76
N TYR A 46 -3.98 -9.75 -9.47
CA TYR A 46 -2.65 -10.02 -8.93
C TYR A 46 -2.50 -11.46 -8.43
N LEU A 47 -3.54 -12.29 -8.58
CA LEU A 47 -3.43 -13.71 -8.30
C LEU A 47 -2.93 -14.41 -9.56
N ASP A 48 -1.93 -15.26 -9.38
CA ASP A 48 -1.43 -16.17 -10.40
C ASP A 48 -2.34 -17.42 -10.48
N GLU A 49 -2.35 -18.10 -11.62
CA GLU A 49 -3.19 -19.28 -11.88
C GLU A 49 -2.88 -20.45 -10.91
N ARG A 50 -1.70 -20.43 -10.29
CA ARG A 50 -1.27 -21.38 -9.25
C ARG A 50 -1.73 -21.03 -7.82
N GLY A 51 -2.47 -19.95 -7.63
CA GLY A 51 -2.84 -19.43 -6.30
C GLY A 51 -1.71 -18.64 -5.63
N GLY A 52 -0.66 -18.28 -6.37
CA GLY A 52 0.38 -17.34 -5.95
C GLY A 52 0.02 -15.89 -6.25
N MET A 53 0.93 -14.95 -5.97
CA MET A 53 0.78 -13.55 -6.35
C MET A 53 1.66 -13.25 -7.58
N ASP A 54 1.08 -12.66 -8.62
CA ASP A 54 1.81 -12.12 -9.78
C ASP A 54 2.52 -10.81 -9.39
N LEU A 55 3.74 -10.94 -8.88
CA LEU A 55 4.57 -9.82 -8.44
C LEU A 55 5.01 -8.92 -9.60
N GLU A 56 5.15 -9.45 -10.81
CA GLU A 56 5.57 -8.66 -11.96
C GLU A 56 4.49 -7.66 -12.34
N ARG A 57 3.23 -8.11 -12.31
CA ARG A 57 2.09 -7.21 -12.53
C ARG A 57 1.92 -6.19 -11.42
N VAL A 58 2.12 -6.57 -10.15
CA VAL A 58 2.12 -5.60 -9.04
C VAL A 58 3.20 -4.53 -9.24
N ARG A 59 4.43 -4.94 -9.61
CA ARG A 59 5.54 -4.01 -9.85
C ARG A 59 5.28 -3.06 -11.02
N LEU A 60 4.69 -3.58 -12.09
CA LEU A 60 4.31 -2.79 -13.26
C LEU A 60 3.30 -1.71 -12.89
N ASP A 61 2.21 -2.10 -12.22
CA ASP A 61 1.16 -1.17 -11.79
C ASP A 61 1.69 -0.13 -10.81
N GLN A 62 2.53 -0.53 -9.86
CA GLN A 62 3.18 0.42 -8.94
C GLN A 62 4.08 1.42 -9.69
N ARG A 63 4.83 0.96 -10.69
CA ARG A 63 5.67 1.84 -11.52
C ARG A 63 4.81 2.82 -12.31
N GLU A 64 3.70 2.37 -12.87
CA GLU A 64 2.80 3.24 -13.62
C GLU A 64 2.10 4.26 -12.71
N ALA A 65 1.63 3.84 -11.53
CA ALA A 65 1.08 4.75 -10.53
C ALA A 65 2.10 5.83 -10.12
N ARG A 66 3.37 5.46 -9.88
CA ARG A 66 4.44 6.42 -9.60
C ARG A 66 4.65 7.42 -10.74
N ARG A 67 4.64 6.94 -12.00
CA ARG A 67 4.76 7.82 -13.17
C ARG A 67 3.61 8.80 -13.29
N GLN A 68 2.38 8.36 -13.01
CA GLN A 68 1.20 9.23 -13.05
C GLN A 68 1.31 10.35 -12.01
N VAL A 69 1.74 10.02 -10.79
CA VAL A 69 1.99 11.02 -9.74
C VAL A 69 3.05 12.03 -10.18
N VAL A 70 4.20 11.57 -10.69
CA VAL A 70 5.26 12.47 -11.18
C VAL A 70 4.77 13.34 -12.33
N ARG A 71 4.00 12.79 -13.28
CA ARG A 71 3.40 13.56 -14.38
C ARG A 71 2.45 14.64 -13.87
N ALA A 72 1.61 14.31 -12.88
CA ALA A 72 0.72 15.27 -12.25
C ALA A 72 1.49 16.40 -11.57
N MET A 73 2.56 16.08 -10.84
CA MET A 73 3.44 17.08 -10.22
C MET A 73 4.10 18.01 -11.25
N ILE A 74 4.63 17.44 -12.35
CA ILE A 74 5.22 18.25 -13.43
C ILE A 74 4.16 19.19 -14.02
N ARG A 75 2.94 18.68 -14.24
CA ARG A 75 1.85 19.50 -14.78
C ARG A 75 1.49 20.65 -13.84
N SER A 76 1.32 20.38 -12.54
CA SER A 76 1.01 21.42 -11.56
C SER A 76 2.12 22.47 -11.46
N ILE A 77 3.39 22.05 -11.56
CA ILE A 77 4.51 22.99 -11.61
C ILE A 77 4.40 23.86 -12.87
N LYS A 78 4.23 23.28 -14.06
CA LYS A 78 4.09 24.06 -15.30
C LYS A 78 2.96 25.08 -15.23
N GLU A 79 1.80 24.71 -14.68
CA GLU A 79 0.65 25.60 -14.50
C GLU A 79 1.00 26.79 -13.57
N LEU A 80 1.72 26.55 -12.47
CA LEU A 80 2.18 27.62 -11.57
C LEU A 80 3.15 28.58 -12.26
N TRP A 81 4.03 28.07 -13.12
CA TRP A 81 4.99 28.90 -13.85
C TRP A 81 4.35 29.74 -14.96
N HIS A 82 3.28 29.25 -15.61
CA HIS A 82 2.56 30.01 -16.63
C HIS A 82 1.69 31.13 -16.07
N ARG A 83 1.46 31.15 -14.75
CA ARG A 83 0.62 32.15 -14.08
C ARG A 83 1.43 33.35 -13.56
N ARG A 84 2.75 33.35 -13.73
CA ARG A 84 3.67 34.39 -13.27
C ARG A 84 4.25 35.15 -14.46
#